data_AF-A0A2P8W085-F1
#
_entry.id   AF-A0A2P8W085-F1
#
_cell.length_a   1.000
_cell.length_b   1.000
_cell.length_c   1.000
_cell.angle_alpha   90.00
_cell.angle_beta   90.00
_cell.angle_gamma   90.00
#
_symmetry.space_group_name_H-M   'P 1'
#
loop_
_entity.id
_entity.type
_entity.pdbx_description
1 polymer ?
#
loop_
_entity_poly.entity_id
_entity_poly.type
_entity_poly.pdbx_seq_one_letter_code
_entity_poly.pdbx_strand_id
1 'polypeptide(L)'
;MTVVLDHDPAEQQLKKAGSEPWQGLPSIEDFLGEDGALRNVIQYGNRHEETFTFSVPDDYFERQAALEQHQPKLPLNYTAEISLYAALFEAQSHKVVLAGFRTIQLQVRPSSSYINFLPAIYQASDVTSRFLAIIEQAFDPTLQTIDNLWAYLDPLTAPEALLPFLASWVAWPLDPRWSIPEQRRLLRRAVELYRWRGTRYGLRLYLHLYTDLPLDDDTTTESQKHISVVENHQTGLVMGDVKFAQTPMLGGGRPFHFSVTLRSDRPRSLDESCLRTIIDQVKPAFCTYDLAVVALSEAQGEG
;
A
#
# COMPACT_ATOMS: atom_id res chain seq x y z
N MET A 1 18.27 -8.75 29.95
CA MET A 1 18.36 -8.50 31.40
C MET A 1 19.79 -8.83 31.83
N THR A 2 20.54 -7.87 32.36
CA THR A 2 21.94 -8.06 32.80
C THR A 2 21.93 -8.40 34.30
N VAL A 3 22.38 -9.60 34.66
CA VAL A 3 22.50 -10.00 36.07
C VAL A 3 23.96 -9.77 36.49
N VAL A 4 24.19 -8.76 37.33
CA VAL A 4 25.50 -8.50 37.93
C VAL A 4 25.58 -9.26 39.24
N LEU A 5 26.47 -10.24 39.32
CA LEU A 5 26.74 -11.00 40.53
C LEU A 5 27.92 -10.34 41.26
N ASP A 6 27.63 -9.66 42.37
CA ASP A 6 28.65 -9.03 43.23
C ASP A 6 29.07 -10.01 44.33
N HIS A 7 30.37 -10.10 44.58
CA HIS A 7 30.99 -11.21 45.31
C HIS A 7 31.44 -10.75 46.70
N ASP A 8 30.77 -11.18 47.77
CA ASP A 8 31.35 -11.16 49.13
C ASP A 8 30.60 -12.08 50.12
N PRO A 9 31.26 -12.68 51.13
CA PRO A 9 32.23 -13.76 51.02
C PRO A 9 31.56 -15.11 51.36
N ALA A 10 31.46 -15.99 50.35
CA ALA A 10 30.86 -17.32 50.47
C ALA A 10 31.67 -18.31 51.34
N GLU A 11 32.86 -17.91 51.81
CA GLU A 11 33.79 -18.78 52.54
C GLU A 11 33.26 -19.20 53.92
N GLN A 12 32.43 -18.37 54.58
CA GLN A 12 31.80 -18.72 55.86
C GLN A 12 30.50 -19.54 55.70
N GLN A 13 29.77 -19.39 54.58
CA GLN A 13 28.57 -20.20 54.32
C GLN A 13 28.92 -21.60 53.81
N LEU A 14 30.04 -21.75 53.09
CA LEU A 14 30.56 -23.04 52.63
C LEU A 14 30.94 -24.00 53.78
N LYS A 15 31.40 -23.48 54.93
CA LYS A 15 31.69 -24.30 56.13
C LYS A 15 30.45 -24.77 56.89
N LYS A 16 29.30 -24.09 56.74
CA LYS A 16 28.04 -24.47 57.41
C LYS A 16 27.18 -25.43 56.59
N ALA A 17 27.32 -25.46 55.26
CA ALA A 17 26.54 -26.32 54.37
C ALA A 17 27.01 -27.79 54.31
N GLY A 18 27.84 -28.22 55.27
CA GLY A 18 28.49 -29.53 55.28
C GLY A 18 27.62 -30.72 55.73
N SER A 19 26.33 -30.58 56.02
CA SER A 19 25.60 -31.62 56.77
C SER A 19 24.41 -32.31 56.11
N GLU A 20 23.92 -31.94 54.92
CA GLU A 20 22.86 -32.75 54.27
C GLU A 20 23.00 -32.81 52.74
N PRO A 21 23.07 -34.02 52.13
CA PRO A 21 23.09 -34.18 50.69
C PRO A 21 21.67 -34.04 50.12
N TRP A 22 21.40 -32.92 49.45
CA TRP A 22 20.19 -32.75 48.64
C TRP A 22 20.30 -33.63 47.40
N GLN A 23 19.38 -34.60 47.25
CA GLN A 23 19.31 -35.47 46.06
C GLN A 23 18.86 -34.67 44.84
N GLY A 24 19.61 -34.73 43.74
CA GLY A 24 19.27 -34.09 42.45
C GLY A 24 20.20 -32.97 41.99
N LEU A 25 21.39 -32.81 42.58
CA LEU A 25 22.39 -31.89 42.05
C LEU A 25 22.83 -32.34 40.64
N PRO A 26 22.88 -31.41 39.66
CA PRO A 26 23.44 -31.72 38.35
C PRO A 26 24.90 -32.15 38.49
N SER A 27 25.28 -33.18 37.74
CA SER A 27 26.66 -33.64 37.67
C SER A 27 27.50 -32.61 36.92
N ILE A 28 28.82 -32.58 37.15
CA ILE A 28 29.74 -31.76 36.32
C ILE A 28 29.60 -32.06 34.83
N GLU A 29 29.21 -33.30 34.52
CA GLU A 29 28.95 -33.77 33.16
C GLU A 29 27.80 -33.03 32.47
N ASP A 30 26.81 -32.53 33.23
CA ASP A 30 25.66 -31.77 32.70
C ASP A 30 26.05 -30.36 32.22
N PHE A 31 27.25 -29.90 32.59
CA PHE A 31 27.81 -28.60 32.19
C PHE A 31 28.86 -28.72 31.08
N LEU A 32 29.13 -29.92 30.57
CA LEU A 32 30.06 -30.13 29.47
C LEU A 32 29.37 -29.83 28.12
N GLY A 33 30.02 -29.04 27.28
CA GLY A 33 29.63 -28.85 25.89
C GLY A 33 29.94 -30.08 25.03
N GLU A 34 29.48 -30.07 23.78
CA GLU A 34 29.73 -31.17 22.82
C GLU A 34 31.22 -31.47 22.61
N ASP A 35 32.09 -30.50 22.88
CA ASP A 35 33.56 -30.62 22.79
C ASP A 35 34.22 -31.14 24.09
N GLY A 36 33.43 -31.48 25.11
CA GLY A 36 33.92 -31.89 26.43
C GLY A 36 34.49 -30.75 27.28
N ALA A 37 34.37 -29.49 26.83
CA ALA A 37 34.72 -28.31 27.61
C ALA A 37 33.52 -27.81 28.42
N LEU A 38 33.73 -27.40 29.67
CA LEU A 38 32.65 -26.85 30.49
C LEU A 38 32.10 -25.54 29.88
N ARG A 39 30.79 -25.49 29.62
CA ARG A 39 30.08 -24.31 29.10
C ARG A 39 29.66 -23.39 30.25
N ASN A 40 29.64 -22.08 29.99
CA ASN A 40 29.21 -21.03 30.94
C ASN A 40 29.96 -21.05 32.29
N VAL A 41 31.26 -21.37 32.27
CA VAL A 41 32.10 -21.40 33.48
C VAL A 41 32.71 -20.04 33.75
N ILE A 42 32.44 -19.52 34.94
CA ILE A 42 33.03 -18.28 35.43
C ILE A 42 34.23 -18.66 36.31
N GLN A 43 35.43 -18.18 35.94
CA GLN A 43 36.60 -18.35 36.80
C GLN A 43 36.52 -17.41 38.01
N TYR A 44 36.95 -17.92 39.16
CA TYR A 44 36.96 -17.18 40.42
C TYR A 44 37.71 -15.84 40.28
N GLY A 45 37.08 -14.74 40.70
CA GLY A 45 37.65 -13.39 40.65
C GLY A 45 37.27 -12.55 39.43
N ASN A 46 36.59 -13.12 38.43
CA ASN A 46 36.15 -12.37 37.24
C ASN A 46 34.65 -12.04 37.28
N ARG A 47 34.29 -10.79 36.98
CA ARG A 47 32.91 -10.37 36.73
C ARG A 47 32.47 -10.84 35.34
N HIS A 48 31.34 -11.53 35.28
CA HIS A 48 30.78 -12.06 34.03
C HIS A 48 29.37 -11.51 33.83
N GLU A 49 29.12 -10.87 32.70
CA GLU A 49 27.80 -10.36 32.32
C GLU A 49 27.24 -11.23 31.20
N GLU A 50 26.15 -11.94 31.48
CA GLU A 50 25.41 -12.72 30.49
C GLU A 50 24.10 -12.03 30.13
N THR A 51 23.78 -12.04 28.83
CA THR A 51 22.54 -11.47 28.31
C THR A 51 21.62 -12.57 27.82
N PHE A 52 20.51 -12.75 28.53
CA PHE A 52 19.44 -13.64 28.10
C PHE A 52 18.48 -12.88 27.17
N THR A 53 18.30 -13.41 25.96
CA THR A 53 17.32 -12.92 24.98
C THR A 53 16.14 -13.88 24.94
N PHE A 54 14.94 -13.36 25.16
CA PHE A 54 13.70 -14.11 25.03
C PHE A 54 13.06 -13.72 23.70
N SER A 55 12.87 -14.70 22.82
CA SER A 55 12.15 -14.49 21.55
C SER A 55 10.73 -15.02 21.68
N VAL A 56 9.76 -14.16 21.41
CA VAL A 56 8.35 -14.53 21.30
C VAL A 56 8.03 -14.63 19.81
N PRO A 57 7.44 -15.73 19.32
CA PRO A 57 7.04 -15.83 17.92
C PRO A 57 6.08 -14.69 17.52
N ASP A 58 6.18 -14.21 16.28
CA ASP A 58 5.31 -13.12 15.79
C ASP A 58 3.82 -13.50 15.85
N ASP A 59 3.52 -14.78 15.63
CA ASP A 59 2.17 -15.34 15.65
C ASP A 59 1.68 -15.71 17.06
N TYR A 60 2.45 -15.44 18.11
CA TYR A 60 2.18 -15.94 19.48
C TYR A 60 0.78 -15.58 19.98
N PHE A 61 0.29 -14.37 19.71
CA PHE A 61 -1.05 -13.93 20.10
C PHE A 61 -2.14 -14.31 19.07
N GLU A 62 -1.75 -14.72 17.86
CA GLU A 62 -2.65 -14.99 16.73
C GLU A 62 -2.91 -16.48 16.50
N ARG A 63 -2.13 -17.36 17.15
CA ARG A 63 -2.28 -18.82 17.03
C ARG A 63 -3.68 -19.28 17.42
N GLN A 64 -4.44 -19.74 16.42
CA GLN A 64 -5.77 -20.35 16.62
C GLN A 64 -5.74 -21.61 17.49
N ALA A 65 -4.59 -22.27 17.64
CA ALA A 65 -4.42 -23.44 18.52
C ALA A 65 -4.84 -23.15 19.98
N ALA A 66 -4.72 -21.89 20.43
CA ALA A 66 -5.15 -21.48 21.77
C ALA A 66 -6.67 -21.36 21.94
N LEU A 67 -7.44 -21.37 20.85
CA LEU A 67 -8.92 -21.36 20.84
C LEU A 67 -9.50 -22.78 20.91
N GLU A 68 -8.67 -23.82 20.72
CA GLU A 68 -9.10 -25.22 20.82
C GLU A 68 -9.37 -25.57 22.29
N GLN A 69 -10.58 -26.06 22.60
CA GLN A 69 -11.02 -26.38 23.97
C GLN A 69 -10.12 -27.37 24.74
N HIS A 70 -9.26 -28.10 24.04
CA HIS A 70 -8.43 -29.17 24.60
C HIS A 70 -6.97 -28.75 24.83
N GLN A 71 -6.59 -27.53 24.45
CA GLN A 71 -5.23 -27.03 24.67
C GLN A 71 -5.14 -26.12 25.91
N PRO A 72 -3.98 -26.10 26.60
CA PRO A 72 -3.76 -25.19 27.71
C PRO A 72 -3.84 -23.73 27.23
N LYS A 73 -4.48 -22.88 28.05
CA LYS A 73 -4.54 -21.42 27.84
C LYS A 73 -3.12 -20.88 27.62
N LEU A 74 -2.96 -19.98 26.64
CA LEU A 74 -1.72 -19.27 26.34
C LEU A 74 -1.05 -18.76 27.64
N PRO A 75 0.14 -19.27 28.02
CA PRO A 75 0.80 -18.88 29.26
C PRO A 75 1.44 -17.50 29.12
N LEU A 76 0.83 -16.48 29.70
CA LEU A 76 1.33 -15.09 29.61
C LEU A 76 2.37 -14.74 30.68
N ASN A 77 2.52 -15.61 31.70
CA ASN A 77 3.40 -15.40 32.84
C ASN A 77 4.32 -16.62 32.94
N TYR A 78 5.61 -16.38 32.81
CA TYR A 78 6.63 -17.40 32.94
C TYR A 78 7.48 -17.09 34.17
N THR A 79 7.71 -18.12 34.97
CA THR A 79 8.66 -18.06 36.08
C THR A 79 9.89 -18.84 35.66
N ALA A 80 11.04 -18.20 35.68
CA ALA A 80 12.32 -18.82 35.41
C ALA A 80 13.19 -18.77 36.66
N GLU A 81 14.03 -19.79 36.86
CA GLU A 81 15.00 -19.84 37.94
C GLU A 81 16.40 -19.95 37.33
N ILE A 82 17.29 -19.07 37.78
CA ILE A 82 18.71 -19.09 37.45
C ILE A 82 19.44 -19.62 38.67
N SER A 83 19.98 -20.83 38.55
CA SER A 83 20.77 -21.48 39.60
C SER A 83 22.26 -21.40 39.26
N LEU A 84 23.05 -20.96 40.23
CA LEU A 84 24.51 -20.88 40.15
C LEU A 84 25.11 -22.05 40.94
N TYR A 85 25.90 -22.88 40.26
CA TYR A 85 26.60 -23.99 40.87
C TYR A 85 28.12 -23.71 40.90
N ALA A 86 28.75 -23.99 42.02
CA ALA A 86 30.20 -23.93 42.20
C ALA A 86 30.76 -25.35 42.28
N ALA A 87 31.80 -25.62 41.48
CA ALA A 87 32.54 -26.88 41.52
C ALA A 87 33.81 -26.73 42.37
N LEU A 88 33.92 -27.54 43.41
CA LEU A 88 35.14 -27.70 44.21
C LEU A 88 35.89 -28.93 43.70
N PHE A 89 37.12 -28.72 43.23
CA PHE A 89 37.97 -29.79 42.72
C PHE A 89 38.89 -30.29 43.86
N GLU A 90 38.55 -31.41 44.49
CA GLU A 90 39.45 -32.13 45.41
C GLU A 90 40.16 -33.29 44.69
N ALA A 91 41.32 -33.70 45.22
CA ALA A 91 42.30 -34.57 44.53
C ALA A 91 41.78 -35.93 44.02
N GLN A 92 40.61 -36.40 44.46
CA GLN A 92 39.94 -37.63 43.99
C GLN A 92 38.41 -37.51 43.88
N SER A 93 37.83 -36.32 44.13
CA SER A 93 36.38 -36.12 44.10
C SER A 93 36.05 -34.69 43.68
N HIS A 94 35.07 -34.54 42.80
CA HIS A 94 34.55 -33.24 42.41
C HIS A 94 33.21 -33.04 43.10
N LYS A 95 33.12 -32.02 43.95
CA LYS A 95 31.87 -31.68 44.65
C LYS A 95 31.26 -30.44 44.02
N VAL A 96 30.10 -30.61 43.40
CA VAL A 96 29.27 -29.50 42.94
C VAL A 96 28.37 -29.05 44.08
N VAL A 97 28.35 -27.76 44.37
CA VAL A 97 27.50 -27.16 45.40
C VAL A 97 26.71 -26.03 44.77
N LEU A 98 25.41 -25.95 45.06
CA LEU A 98 24.60 -24.78 44.69
C LEU A 98 25.13 -23.56 45.46
N ALA A 99 25.71 -22.61 44.74
CA ALA A 99 26.26 -21.38 45.30
C ALA A 99 25.18 -20.30 45.50
N GLY A 100 24.10 -20.34 44.71
CA GLY A 100 22.95 -19.45 44.88
C GLY A 100 21.93 -19.62 43.76
N PHE A 101 20.76 -19.00 43.91
CA PHE A 101 19.77 -18.96 42.84
C PHE A 101 19.03 -17.62 42.84
N ARG A 102 18.43 -17.30 41.69
CA ARG A 102 17.58 -16.12 41.47
C ARG A 102 16.38 -16.50 40.63
N THR A 103 15.20 -16.15 41.09
CA THR A 103 13.96 -16.31 40.33
C THR A 103 13.66 -15.04 39.55
N ILE A 104 13.21 -15.19 38.31
CA ILE A 104 12.81 -14.12 37.40
C ILE A 104 11.37 -14.38 36.96
N GLN A 105 10.57 -13.31 36.93
CA GLN A 105 9.24 -13.34 36.34
C GLN A 105 9.27 -12.64 34.99
N LEU A 106 8.89 -13.37 33.93
CA LEU A 106 8.74 -12.86 32.59
C LEU A 106 7.25 -12.74 32.27
N GLN A 107 6.82 -11.54 31.95
CA GLN A 107 5.42 -11.24 31.60
C GLN A 107 5.34 -10.85 30.12
N VAL A 108 4.66 -11.67 29.33
CA VAL A 108 4.44 -11.40 27.90
C VAL A 108 3.11 -10.67 27.77
N ARG A 109 3.14 -9.44 27.24
CA ARG A 109 1.97 -8.55 27.14
C ARG A 109 1.88 -7.92 25.75
N PRO A 110 0.66 -7.81 25.18
CA PRO A 110 0.47 -7.02 23.97
C PRO A 110 0.63 -5.53 24.30
N SER A 111 1.39 -4.82 23.48
CA SER A 111 1.48 -3.36 23.56
C SER A 111 0.24 -2.73 22.95
N SER A 112 -0.35 -1.76 23.65
CA SER A 112 -1.45 -0.94 23.13
C SER A 112 -1.03 0.52 23.14
N SER A 113 -1.16 1.21 22.01
CA SER A 113 -0.92 2.65 21.95
C SER A 113 -2.01 3.44 22.69
N TYR A 114 -3.21 2.84 22.80
CA TYR A 114 -4.38 3.50 23.37
C TYR A 114 -4.27 3.78 24.87
N ILE A 115 -3.41 3.05 25.59
CA ILE A 115 -3.18 3.27 27.02
C ILE A 115 -2.70 4.70 27.31
N ASN A 116 -1.95 5.31 26.36
CA ASN A 116 -1.41 6.66 26.51
C ASN A 116 -2.48 7.76 26.49
N PHE A 117 -3.68 7.46 25.99
CA PHE A 117 -4.82 8.39 25.99
C PHE A 117 -5.64 8.33 27.29
N LEU A 118 -5.37 7.38 28.19
CA LEU A 118 -6.07 7.28 29.46
C LEU A 118 -5.39 8.08 30.58
N PRO A 119 -6.11 8.50 31.63
CA PRO A 119 -5.52 9.07 32.84
C PRO A 119 -4.49 8.13 33.49
N ALA A 120 -3.48 8.71 34.14
CA ALA A 120 -2.34 7.98 34.74
C ALA A 120 -2.76 6.83 35.69
N ILE A 121 -3.89 6.95 36.40
CA ILE A 121 -4.41 5.92 37.31
C ILE A 121 -4.71 4.61 36.55
N TYR A 122 -5.14 4.70 35.30
CA TYR A 122 -5.46 3.54 34.45
C TYR A 122 -4.25 3.00 33.69
N GLN A 123 -3.21 3.83 33.47
CA GLN A 123 -2.00 3.42 32.76
C GLN A 123 -1.17 2.39 33.55
N ALA A 124 -1.23 2.42 34.87
CA ALA A 124 -0.50 1.50 35.74
C ALA A 124 -1.10 0.08 35.80
N SER A 125 -2.28 -0.15 35.20
CA SER A 125 -3.01 -1.41 35.29
C SER A 125 -2.72 -2.33 34.10
N ASP A 126 -2.15 -3.51 34.39
CA ASP A 126 -1.91 -4.58 33.40
C ASP A 126 -3.21 -5.00 32.67
N VAL A 127 -4.29 -5.17 33.44
CA VAL A 127 -5.58 -5.60 32.91
C VAL A 127 -6.11 -4.58 31.91
N THR A 128 -5.94 -3.29 32.19
CA THR A 128 -6.40 -2.21 31.31
C THR A 128 -5.62 -2.22 30.00
N SER A 129 -4.30 -2.34 30.04
CA SER A 129 -3.48 -2.43 28.81
C SER A 129 -3.89 -3.62 27.94
N ARG A 130 -4.08 -4.79 28.54
CA ARG A 130 -4.49 -6.00 27.83
C ARG A 130 -5.90 -5.90 27.25
N PHE A 131 -6.83 -5.29 27.97
CA PHE A 131 -8.19 -5.07 27.49
C PHE A 131 -8.23 -4.09 26.32
N LEU A 132 -7.46 -2.99 26.40
CA LEU A 132 -7.35 -2.03 25.30
C LEU A 132 -6.70 -2.64 24.07
N ALA A 133 -5.70 -3.51 24.22
CA ALA A 133 -5.08 -4.19 23.08
C ALA A 133 -6.09 -4.99 22.25
N ILE A 134 -7.10 -5.61 22.87
CA ILE A 134 -8.18 -6.31 22.16
C ILE A 134 -9.00 -5.33 21.33
N ILE A 135 -9.32 -4.16 21.90
CA ILE A 135 -10.08 -3.11 21.21
C ILE A 135 -9.26 -2.54 20.05
N GLU A 136 -8.00 -2.19 20.29
CA GLU A 136 -7.08 -1.69 19.26
C GLU A 136 -6.98 -2.66 18.09
N GLN A 137 -6.74 -3.94 18.35
CA GLN A 137 -6.70 -4.98 17.32
C GLN A 137 -8.03 -5.14 16.56
N ALA A 138 -9.17 -5.01 17.25
CA ALA A 138 -10.48 -5.11 16.61
C ALA A 138 -10.78 -3.93 15.67
N PHE A 139 -10.27 -2.73 15.99
CA PHE A 139 -10.47 -1.53 15.19
C PHE A 139 -9.41 -1.34 14.10
N ASP A 140 -8.25 -1.97 14.22
CA ASP A 140 -7.12 -1.80 13.31
C ASP A 140 -7.50 -1.95 11.81
N PRO A 141 -8.27 -2.98 11.38
CA PRO A 141 -8.67 -3.10 9.97
C PRO A 141 -9.51 -1.91 9.45
N THR A 142 -10.31 -1.30 10.34
CA THR A 142 -11.13 -0.14 9.99
C THR A 142 -10.24 1.10 9.82
N LEU A 143 -9.28 1.30 10.71
CA LEU A 143 -8.31 2.39 10.60
C LEU A 143 -7.47 2.25 9.33
N GLN A 144 -6.95 1.04 9.05
CA GLN A 144 -6.24 0.76 7.80
C GLN A 144 -7.10 1.06 6.56
N THR A 145 -8.40 0.80 6.62
CA THR A 145 -9.32 1.13 5.50
C THR A 145 -9.46 2.65 5.34
N ILE A 146 -9.55 3.40 6.44
CA ILE A 146 -9.62 4.87 6.43
C ILE A 146 -8.31 5.48 5.92
N ASP A 147 -7.17 4.98 6.38
CA ASP A 147 -5.85 5.43 5.96
C ASP A 147 -5.63 5.21 4.45
N ASN A 148 -6.23 4.16 3.90
CA ASN A 148 -6.21 3.85 2.47
C ASN A 148 -7.44 4.35 1.71
N LEU A 149 -8.31 5.16 2.33
CA LEU A 149 -9.56 5.62 1.71
C LEU A 149 -9.30 6.39 0.41
N TRP A 150 -8.21 7.15 0.34
CA TRP A 150 -7.81 7.89 -0.85
C TRP A 150 -7.69 6.99 -2.09
N ALA A 151 -7.25 5.74 -1.94
CA ALA A 151 -7.10 4.79 -3.04
C ALA A 151 -8.44 4.31 -3.60
N TYR A 152 -9.51 4.38 -2.79
CA TYR A 152 -10.88 4.11 -3.22
C TYR A 152 -11.53 5.32 -3.92
N LEU A 153 -11.00 6.53 -3.72
CA LEU A 153 -11.54 7.76 -4.32
C LEU A 153 -10.90 8.13 -5.67
N ASP A 154 -9.71 7.61 -5.97
CA ASP A 154 -9.08 7.78 -7.28
C ASP A 154 -9.60 6.73 -8.27
N PRO A 155 -10.25 7.13 -9.40
CA PRO A 155 -10.73 6.20 -10.42
C PRO A 155 -9.68 5.22 -10.94
N LEU A 156 -8.39 5.57 -10.93
CA LEU A 156 -7.35 4.67 -11.44
C LEU A 156 -7.07 3.49 -10.50
N THR A 157 -7.18 3.70 -9.19
CA THR A 157 -6.84 2.70 -8.15
C THR A 157 -8.08 2.05 -7.55
N ALA A 158 -9.25 2.70 -7.64
CA ALA A 158 -10.49 2.21 -7.07
C ALA A 158 -10.91 0.84 -7.65
N PRO A 159 -11.51 -0.05 -6.83
CA PRO A 159 -12.12 -1.27 -7.32
C PRO A 159 -13.18 -1.00 -8.40
N GLU A 160 -13.32 -1.90 -9.37
CA GLU A 160 -14.27 -1.76 -10.48
C GLU A 160 -15.72 -1.52 -10.00
N ALA A 161 -16.14 -2.24 -8.95
CA ALA A 161 -17.46 -2.10 -8.36
C ALA A 161 -17.76 -0.71 -7.80
N LEU A 162 -16.73 0.10 -7.51
CA LEU A 162 -16.88 1.46 -6.99
C LEU A 162 -16.92 2.52 -8.09
N LEU A 163 -16.56 2.18 -9.33
CA LEU A 163 -16.58 3.12 -10.46
C LEU A 163 -17.97 3.73 -10.71
N PRO A 164 -19.09 2.98 -10.69
CA PRO A 164 -20.42 3.57 -10.84
C PRO A 164 -20.77 4.60 -9.76
N PHE A 165 -20.30 4.37 -8.54
CA PHE A 165 -20.48 5.30 -7.42
C PHE A 165 -19.68 6.58 -7.66
N LEU A 166 -18.40 6.48 -8.04
CA LEU A 166 -17.57 7.65 -8.38
C LEU A 166 -18.13 8.41 -9.59
N ALA A 167 -18.60 7.70 -10.61
CA ALA A 167 -19.24 8.29 -11.78
C ALA A 167 -20.53 9.06 -11.42
N SER A 168 -21.31 8.56 -10.47
CA SER A 168 -22.52 9.24 -9.99
C SER A 168 -22.23 10.59 -9.33
N TRP A 169 -21.06 10.74 -8.67
CA TRP A 169 -20.68 12.00 -8.02
C TRP A 169 -20.43 13.13 -9.02
N VAL A 170 -19.90 12.80 -10.19
CA VAL A 170 -19.63 13.75 -11.27
C VAL A 170 -20.68 13.73 -12.37
N ALA A 171 -21.79 12.99 -12.18
CA ALA A 171 -22.84 12.76 -13.17
C ALA A 171 -22.30 12.26 -14.53
N TRP A 172 -21.23 11.45 -14.50
CA TRP A 172 -20.60 10.90 -15.70
C TRP A 172 -21.30 9.60 -16.14
N PRO A 173 -21.75 9.49 -17.41
CA PRO A 173 -22.34 8.25 -17.92
C PRO A 173 -21.24 7.21 -18.16
N LEU A 174 -21.33 6.06 -17.51
CA LEU A 174 -20.47 4.91 -17.82
C LEU A 174 -21.08 4.12 -18.97
N ASP A 175 -20.32 3.99 -20.05
CA ASP A 175 -20.70 3.20 -21.21
C ASP A 175 -20.08 1.79 -21.15
N PRO A 176 -20.87 0.71 -21.08
CA PRO A 176 -20.37 -0.66 -21.07
C PRO A 176 -19.59 -1.04 -22.33
N ARG A 177 -19.70 -0.28 -23.41
CA ARG A 177 -18.92 -0.49 -24.65
C ARG A 177 -17.43 -0.20 -24.44
N TRP A 178 -17.07 0.56 -23.41
CA TRP A 178 -15.69 0.91 -23.10
C TRP A 178 -15.05 -0.09 -22.15
N SER A 179 -13.77 -0.36 -22.34
CA SER A 179 -12.99 -1.16 -21.40
C SER A 179 -12.83 -0.43 -20.07
N ILE A 180 -12.65 -1.19 -18.99
CA ILE A 180 -12.46 -0.61 -17.64
C ILE A 180 -11.31 0.41 -17.59
N PRO A 181 -10.13 0.17 -18.20
CA PRO A 181 -9.06 1.17 -18.24
C PRO A 181 -9.47 2.49 -18.90
N GLU A 182 -10.24 2.44 -19.99
CA GLU A 182 -10.73 3.63 -20.70
C GLU A 182 -11.77 4.39 -19.85
N GLN A 183 -12.72 3.67 -19.26
CA GLN A 183 -13.69 4.26 -18.34
C GLN A 183 -13.01 4.99 -17.18
N ARG A 184 -11.95 4.40 -16.61
CA ARG A 184 -11.16 5.03 -15.54
C ARG A 184 -10.43 6.29 -16.01
N ARG A 185 -9.83 6.28 -17.21
CA ARG A 185 -9.16 7.46 -17.80
C ARG A 185 -10.15 8.60 -18.04
N LEU A 186 -11.31 8.29 -18.61
CA LEU A 186 -12.38 9.26 -18.87
C LEU A 186 -12.93 9.82 -17.56
N LEU A 187 -13.24 8.96 -16.58
CA LEU A 187 -13.77 9.38 -15.29
C LEU A 187 -12.79 10.28 -14.53
N ARG A 188 -11.49 9.97 -14.55
CA ARG A 188 -10.45 10.81 -13.93
C ARG A 188 -10.36 12.21 -14.54
N ARG A 189 -10.68 12.35 -15.83
CA ARG A 189 -10.70 13.65 -16.54
C ARG A 189 -12.11 14.20 -16.76
N ALA A 190 -13.14 13.62 -16.14
CA ALA A 190 -14.55 13.99 -16.38
C ALA A 190 -14.80 15.49 -16.18
N VAL A 191 -14.29 16.06 -15.08
CA VAL A 191 -14.45 17.49 -14.77
C VAL A 191 -13.75 18.37 -15.80
N GLU A 192 -12.55 17.98 -16.25
CA GLU A 192 -11.83 18.70 -17.31
C GLU A 192 -12.59 18.65 -18.64
N LEU A 193 -13.13 17.48 -19.00
CA LEU A 193 -13.94 17.30 -20.21
C LEU A 193 -15.21 18.15 -20.17
N TYR A 194 -15.89 18.26 -19.01
CA TYR A 194 -17.04 19.14 -18.87
C TYR A 194 -16.67 20.61 -19.01
N ARG A 195 -15.53 21.04 -18.47
CA ARG A 195 -15.06 22.44 -18.57
C ARG A 195 -14.81 22.88 -20.01
N TRP A 196 -14.31 21.97 -20.84
CA TRP A 196 -13.97 22.25 -22.23
C TRP A 196 -15.03 21.80 -23.24
N ARG A 197 -16.21 21.40 -22.76
CA ARG A 197 -17.31 20.96 -23.63
C ARG A 197 -17.68 22.06 -24.63
N GLY A 198 -17.93 21.67 -25.88
CA GLY A 198 -18.25 22.59 -26.96
C GLY A 198 -17.04 23.33 -27.55
N THR A 199 -15.82 23.06 -27.09
CA THR A 199 -14.59 23.64 -27.65
C THR A 199 -13.84 22.63 -28.51
N ARG A 200 -13.02 23.14 -29.45
CA ARG A 200 -12.08 22.32 -30.22
C ARG A 200 -11.15 21.49 -29.33
N TYR A 201 -10.65 22.11 -28.26
CA TYR A 201 -9.74 21.45 -27.31
C TYR A 201 -10.43 20.29 -26.59
N GLY A 202 -11.62 20.52 -26.04
CA GLY A 202 -12.38 19.47 -25.34
C GLY A 202 -12.73 18.30 -26.25
N LEU A 203 -13.09 18.57 -27.51
CA LEU A 203 -13.35 17.52 -28.49
C LEU A 203 -12.10 16.69 -28.81
N ARG A 204 -10.96 17.36 -29.04
CA ARG A 204 -9.68 16.68 -29.28
C ARG A 204 -9.25 15.84 -28.08
N LEU A 205 -9.38 16.39 -26.86
CA LEU A 205 -9.06 15.70 -25.61
C LEU A 205 -9.91 14.44 -25.41
N TYR A 206 -11.22 14.52 -25.67
CA TYR A 206 -12.11 13.37 -25.54
C TYR A 206 -11.72 12.28 -26.56
N LEU A 207 -11.53 12.66 -27.82
CA LEU A 207 -11.14 11.73 -28.89
C LEU A 207 -9.77 11.09 -28.61
N HIS A 208 -8.82 11.85 -28.05
CA HIS A 208 -7.52 11.32 -27.59
C HIS A 208 -7.70 10.25 -26.51
N LEU A 209 -8.52 10.52 -25.49
CA LEU A 209 -8.74 9.56 -24.40
C LEU A 209 -9.42 8.26 -24.85
N TYR A 210 -10.19 8.31 -25.94
CA TYR A 210 -10.88 7.16 -26.51
C TYR A 210 -10.02 6.39 -27.52
N THR A 211 -9.30 7.09 -28.40
CA THR A 211 -8.55 6.47 -29.51
C THR A 211 -7.08 6.25 -29.19
N ASP A 212 -6.59 6.80 -28.08
CA ASP A 212 -5.18 6.90 -27.69
C ASP A 212 -4.28 7.55 -28.78
N LEU A 213 -4.88 8.24 -29.77
CA LEU A 213 -4.16 9.00 -30.79
C LEU A 213 -3.54 10.26 -30.19
N PRO A 214 -2.30 10.64 -30.56
CA PRO A 214 -1.64 11.80 -29.97
C PRO A 214 -2.35 13.11 -30.32
N LEU A 215 -2.26 14.09 -29.41
CA LEU A 215 -2.88 15.40 -29.59
C LEU A 215 -2.09 16.31 -30.56
N ASP A 216 -0.77 16.09 -30.70
CA ASP A 216 0.13 16.90 -31.53
C ASP A 216 0.05 18.41 -31.23
N ASP A 217 0.15 18.79 -29.96
CA ASP A 217 0.04 20.19 -29.56
C ASP A 217 1.21 21.06 -30.05
N ASP A 218 2.37 20.46 -30.33
CA ASP A 218 3.54 21.13 -30.93
C ASP A 218 3.34 21.48 -32.42
N THR A 219 2.39 20.83 -33.10
CA THR A 219 2.13 21.05 -34.52
C THR A 219 1.29 22.31 -34.72
N THR A 220 1.82 23.29 -35.45
CA THR A 220 1.12 24.57 -35.71
C THR A 220 -0.05 24.41 -36.69
N THR A 221 0.06 23.48 -37.64
CA THR A 221 -0.95 23.24 -38.66
C THR A 221 -1.97 22.20 -38.20
N GLU A 222 -3.22 22.60 -37.95
CA GLU A 222 -4.27 21.66 -37.49
C GLU A 222 -4.52 20.50 -38.46
N SER A 223 -4.42 20.74 -39.78
CA SER A 223 -4.61 19.69 -40.78
C SER A 223 -3.54 18.61 -40.76
N GLN A 224 -2.44 18.76 -40.03
CA GLN A 224 -1.38 17.75 -39.92
C GLN A 224 -1.52 16.88 -38.65
N LYS A 225 -2.42 17.23 -37.73
CA LYS A 225 -2.59 16.52 -36.46
C LYS A 225 -3.28 15.18 -36.65
N HIS A 226 -3.03 14.21 -35.77
CA HIS A 226 -3.75 12.95 -35.75
C HIS A 226 -5.24 13.17 -35.48
N ILE A 227 -5.57 14.13 -34.63
CA ILE A 227 -6.95 14.56 -34.35
C ILE A 227 -7.11 15.99 -34.82
N SER A 228 -7.54 16.15 -36.07
CA SER A 228 -7.75 17.45 -36.71
C SER A 228 -9.21 17.88 -36.58
N VAL A 229 -9.42 19.10 -36.11
CA VAL A 229 -10.76 19.71 -36.05
C VAL A 229 -10.69 21.08 -36.69
N VAL A 230 -11.29 21.21 -37.88
CA VAL A 230 -11.22 22.42 -38.70
C VAL A 230 -12.61 23.01 -38.83
N GLU A 231 -12.74 24.28 -38.47
CA GLU A 231 -13.95 25.07 -38.71
C GLU A 231 -13.83 25.75 -40.07
N ASN A 232 -14.78 25.49 -40.97
CA ASN A 232 -14.83 26.18 -42.25
C ASN A 232 -15.42 27.57 -42.05
N HIS A 233 -14.60 28.51 -41.59
CA HIS A 233 -14.97 29.92 -41.46
C HIS A 233 -15.08 30.58 -42.84
N GLN A 234 -16.05 30.17 -43.66
CA GLN A 234 -16.44 30.98 -44.80
C GLN A 234 -17.40 32.05 -44.30
N THR A 235 -16.84 33.22 -43.97
CA THR A 235 -17.64 34.44 -43.84
C THR A 235 -18.37 34.65 -45.17
N GLY A 236 -19.69 34.85 -45.12
CA GLY A 236 -20.48 35.16 -46.30
C GLY A 236 -19.89 36.35 -47.09
N LEU A 237 -20.29 36.45 -48.37
CA LEU A 237 -19.95 37.48 -49.36
C LEU A 237 -18.80 38.44 -48.99
N VAL A 238 -17.56 38.06 -49.35
CA VAL A 238 -16.41 38.98 -49.34
C VAL A 238 -16.46 39.80 -50.64
N MET A 239 -16.80 41.08 -50.55
CA MET A 239 -16.75 41.99 -51.70
C MET A 239 -15.30 42.50 -51.88
N GLY A 240 -14.58 41.94 -52.85
CA GLY A 240 -13.20 42.30 -53.19
C GLY A 240 -12.80 41.75 -54.57
N ASP A 241 -11.55 42.01 -54.99
CA ASP A 241 -11.02 41.61 -56.30
C ASP A 241 -10.91 40.08 -56.44
N VAL A 242 -12.02 39.43 -56.78
CA VAL A 242 -12.06 38.00 -57.11
C VAL A 242 -11.45 37.80 -58.50
N LYS A 243 -10.30 37.11 -58.57
CA LYS A 243 -9.76 36.63 -59.84
C LYS A 243 -10.66 35.50 -60.37
N PHE A 244 -11.55 35.87 -61.29
CA PHE A 244 -12.39 34.95 -62.06
C PHE A 244 -11.51 33.95 -62.83
N ALA A 245 -11.31 32.76 -62.25
CA ALA A 245 -10.85 31.50 -62.84
C ALA A 245 -10.38 30.52 -61.75
N GLN A 246 -10.08 30.99 -60.53
CA GLN A 246 -9.48 30.15 -59.48
C GLN A 246 -10.37 29.95 -58.25
N THR A 247 -11.46 30.72 -58.10
CA THR A 247 -12.41 30.48 -57.00
C THR A 247 -13.80 31.05 -57.30
N PRO A 248 -14.71 30.31 -57.97
CA PRO A 248 -16.11 30.64 -57.93
C PRO A 248 -16.78 29.76 -56.87
N MET A 249 -16.93 30.28 -55.65
CA MET A 249 -17.99 29.79 -54.76
C MET A 249 -18.92 30.96 -54.44
N LEU A 250 -20.01 31.05 -55.21
CA LEU A 250 -21.10 31.95 -54.96
C LEU A 250 -21.99 31.34 -53.87
N GLY A 251 -21.78 31.75 -52.62
CA GLY A 251 -22.71 31.54 -51.52
C GLY A 251 -22.66 30.16 -50.85
N GLY A 252 -22.72 30.17 -49.52
CA GLY A 252 -23.20 29.03 -48.74
C GLY A 252 -22.11 28.15 -48.11
N GLY A 253 -21.17 28.74 -47.37
CA GLY A 253 -20.55 27.98 -46.28
C GLY A 253 -21.65 27.45 -45.36
N ARG A 254 -21.54 26.21 -44.88
CA ARG A 254 -22.45 25.67 -43.85
C ARG A 254 -22.14 26.40 -42.54
N PRO A 255 -22.99 27.32 -42.04
CA PRO A 255 -22.71 28.01 -40.79
C PRO A 255 -22.68 27.00 -39.65
N PHE A 256 -21.80 27.24 -38.66
CA PHE A 256 -21.62 26.36 -37.51
C PHE A 256 -21.27 24.91 -37.90
N HIS A 257 -20.52 24.72 -38.98
CA HIS A 257 -20.08 23.41 -39.44
C HIS A 257 -18.57 23.23 -39.27
N PHE A 258 -18.15 22.08 -38.76
CA PHE A 258 -16.75 21.71 -38.63
C PHE A 258 -16.48 20.30 -39.12
N SER A 259 -15.25 20.04 -39.56
CA SER A 259 -14.82 18.71 -40.00
C SER A 259 -13.85 18.12 -38.99
N VAL A 260 -14.13 16.88 -38.57
CA VAL A 260 -13.25 16.09 -37.70
C VAL A 260 -12.57 15.04 -38.55
N THR A 261 -11.24 15.04 -38.55
CA THR A 261 -10.43 14.04 -39.25
C THR A 261 -9.54 13.32 -38.25
N LEU A 262 -9.71 12.00 -38.15
CA LEU A 262 -8.86 11.12 -37.35
C LEU A 262 -7.90 10.39 -38.28
N ARG A 263 -6.60 10.55 -38.04
CA ARG A 263 -5.53 9.88 -38.78
C ARG A 263 -4.93 8.78 -37.92
N SER A 264 -4.97 7.56 -38.41
CA SER A 264 -4.50 6.39 -37.68
C SER A 264 -3.79 5.42 -38.62
N ASP A 265 -2.81 4.68 -38.10
CA ASP A 265 -2.16 3.57 -38.82
C ASP A 265 -3.13 2.39 -39.01
N ARG A 266 -4.18 2.32 -38.18
CA ARG A 266 -5.19 1.26 -38.20
C ARG A 266 -6.59 1.86 -38.22
N PRO A 267 -7.02 2.51 -39.32
CA PRO A 267 -8.30 3.21 -39.36
C PRO A 267 -9.50 2.28 -39.15
N ARG A 268 -9.40 1.00 -39.56
CA ARG A 268 -10.48 0.00 -39.40
C ARG A 268 -10.73 -0.45 -37.96
N SER A 269 -9.81 -0.19 -37.03
CA SER A 269 -10.03 -0.55 -35.61
C SER A 269 -10.81 0.50 -34.84
N LEU A 270 -11.05 1.67 -35.43
CA LEU A 270 -11.83 2.73 -34.80
C LEU A 270 -13.31 2.55 -35.12
N ASP A 271 -14.12 2.33 -34.10
CA ASP A 271 -15.57 2.25 -34.25
C ASP A 271 -16.16 3.65 -34.50
N GLU A 272 -16.54 3.91 -35.75
CA GLU A 272 -17.13 5.18 -36.17
C GLU A 272 -18.42 5.50 -35.41
N SER A 273 -19.21 4.50 -35.03
CA SER A 273 -20.47 4.72 -34.31
C SER A 273 -20.23 5.26 -32.89
N CYS A 274 -19.19 4.76 -32.23
CA CYS A 274 -18.74 5.24 -30.93
C CYS A 274 -18.19 6.68 -31.03
N LEU A 275 -17.36 6.95 -32.05
CA LEU A 275 -16.80 8.28 -32.32
C LEU A 275 -17.90 9.33 -32.54
N ARG A 276 -18.92 8.99 -33.34
CA ARG A 276 -20.09 9.87 -33.54
C ARG A 276 -20.83 10.13 -32.23
N THR A 277 -21.03 9.10 -31.42
CA THR A 277 -21.66 9.25 -30.09
C THR A 277 -20.87 10.23 -29.21
N ILE A 278 -19.54 10.12 -29.19
CA ILE A 278 -18.65 11.02 -28.44
C ILE A 278 -18.77 12.46 -28.96
N ILE A 279 -18.68 12.64 -30.28
CA ILE A 279 -18.78 13.98 -30.89
C ILE A 279 -20.14 14.60 -30.57
N ASP A 280 -21.24 13.85 -30.69
CA ASP A 280 -22.59 14.35 -30.38
C ASP A 280 -22.78 14.71 -28.91
N GLN A 281 -22.07 14.05 -27.98
CA GLN A 281 -22.07 14.45 -26.58
C GLN A 281 -21.31 15.76 -26.35
N VAL A 282 -20.19 15.99 -27.03
CA VAL A 282 -19.33 17.17 -26.78
C VAL A 282 -19.75 18.39 -27.60
N LYS A 283 -20.31 18.18 -28.80
CA LYS A 283 -20.65 19.23 -29.76
C LYS A 283 -21.73 20.19 -29.21
N PRO A 284 -21.62 21.49 -29.48
CA PRO A 284 -22.73 22.42 -29.24
C PRO A 284 -23.97 22.02 -30.06
N ALA A 285 -25.17 22.18 -29.50
CA ALA A 285 -26.42 21.72 -30.13
C ALA A 285 -26.68 22.30 -31.52
N PHE A 286 -26.19 23.50 -31.80
CA PHE A 286 -26.40 24.21 -33.07
C PHE A 286 -25.37 23.88 -34.17
N CYS A 287 -24.27 23.20 -33.83
CA CYS A 287 -23.25 22.89 -34.82
C CYS A 287 -23.63 21.66 -35.66
N THR A 288 -23.03 21.50 -36.83
CA THR A 288 -23.04 20.25 -37.61
C THR A 288 -21.61 19.79 -37.85
N TYR A 289 -21.41 18.50 -38.13
CA TYR A 289 -20.07 17.98 -38.36
C TYR A 289 -20.02 16.91 -39.44
N ASP A 290 -18.89 16.84 -40.11
CA ASP A 290 -18.48 15.69 -40.92
C ASP A 290 -17.33 14.98 -40.20
N LEU A 291 -17.34 13.64 -40.21
CA LEU A 291 -16.31 12.79 -39.60
C LEU A 291 -15.65 11.96 -40.70
N ALA A 292 -14.32 12.00 -40.76
CA ALA A 292 -13.52 11.16 -41.64
C ALA A 292 -12.42 10.46 -40.84
N VAL A 293 -12.24 9.16 -41.10
CA VAL A 293 -11.13 8.37 -40.54
C VAL A 293 -10.24 7.94 -41.70
N VAL A 294 -9.00 8.43 -41.73
CA VAL A 294 -8.07 8.25 -42.86
C VAL A 294 -6.78 7.57 -42.41
N ALA A 295 -6.11 6.89 -43.34
CA ALA A 295 -4.80 6.31 -43.08
C ALA A 295 -3.72 7.41 -43.00
N LEU A 296 -2.74 7.25 -42.11
CA LEU A 296 -1.62 8.20 -41.98
C LEU A 296 -0.83 8.41 -43.29
N SER A 297 -0.79 7.40 -44.17
CA SER A 297 -0.12 7.48 -45.48
C SER A 297 -0.83 8.36 -46.51
N GLU A 298 -2.16 8.52 -46.41
CA GLU A 298 -2.95 9.32 -47.37
C GLU A 298 -2.88 10.83 -47.03
N ALA A 299 -2.57 11.16 -45.78
CA ALA A 299 -2.51 12.54 -45.29
C ALA A 299 -1.34 13.37 -45.82
N GLN A 300 -0.32 12.74 -46.44
CA GLN A 300 0.84 13.42 -47.01
C GLN A 300 0.70 13.73 -48.52
N GLY A 301 -0.41 13.33 -49.16
CA GLY A 301 -0.59 13.39 -50.61
C GLY A 301 -1.37 14.61 -51.15
N GLU A 302 -1.97 15.44 -50.29
CA GLU A 302 -2.68 16.66 -50.69
C GLU A 302 -1.90 17.90 -50.22
N GLY A 303 -0.93 18.32 -51.03
CA GLY A 303 -0.15 19.56 -50.87
C GLY A 303 0.03 20.26 -52.20
#